data_AF-A0A2E8V300-F1
#
_entry.id   AF-A0A2E8V300-F1
#
_cell.length_a   1.000
_cell.length_b   1.000
_cell.length_c   1.000
_cell.angle_alpha   90.00
_cell.angle_beta   90.00
_cell.angle_gamma   90.00
#
_symmetry.space_group_name_H-M   'P 1'
#
loop_
_entity.id
_entity.type
_entity.pdbx_description
1 polymer ?
#
loop_
_entity_poly.entity_id
_entity_poly.type
_entity_poly.pdbx_seq_one_letter_code
_entity_poly.pdbx_strand_id
1 'polypeptide(L)'
;MTEVLTIVQDFITSDGMIKSEQRKFYQVLRTVLSTHEGTFSQTEIEQYMIVARTETLDLSDEDYKAIYDVVIERYTLSQRLEEEARLERELAEKARLRIEAEKKAREEEEARIRAEEEAKALAEARARAEEEARLKAEAEMRAKIEEEERLAAEAERRAIEEEEARKKAEEEARIAEEQRLAAEEEARIAEEQRLAAEEEARLKAEEEARLKAEEEARIAEEQRLAAIEEARLKAEEEARLKAELEAKLIAEQEENARLANEAHLKMVEEAIKITEDERLAEEAKINAELEEAKRIADEKERLALEEEAKLLAEQNAKIAAELEAKKLAEEEARIAEEQRLAEEAALEEANTKVIPDLPPLDD
;
A
#
# COMPACT_ATOMS: atom_id res chain seq x y z
N MET A 1 0.21 -42.26 -18.87
CA MET A 1 0.06 -43.70 -19.19
C MET A 1 -0.88 -43.93 -20.38
N THR A 2 -2.11 -43.40 -20.35
CA THR A 2 -3.13 -43.68 -21.37
C THR A 2 -2.73 -43.18 -22.77
N GLU A 3 -2.07 -42.04 -22.88
CA GLU A 3 -1.78 -41.39 -24.15
C GLU A 3 -0.81 -42.17 -25.05
N VAL A 4 0.35 -42.58 -24.55
CA VAL A 4 1.33 -43.39 -25.30
C VAL A 4 0.73 -44.71 -25.77
N LEU A 5 -0.05 -45.37 -24.91
CA LEU A 5 -0.75 -46.61 -25.26
C LEU A 5 -1.86 -46.36 -26.28
N THR A 6 -2.60 -45.26 -26.19
CA THR A 6 -3.58 -44.88 -27.21
C THR A 6 -2.90 -44.64 -28.55
N ILE A 7 -1.76 -43.95 -28.59
CA ILE A 7 -1.02 -43.69 -29.82
C ILE A 7 -0.57 -45.00 -30.48
N VAL A 8 0.02 -45.92 -29.70
CA VAL A 8 0.43 -47.24 -30.21
C VAL A 8 -0.79 -48.06 -30.64
N GLN A 9 -1.88 -48.04 -29.87
CA GLN A 9 -3.11 -48.74 -30.20
C GLN A 9 -3.73 -48.23 -31.51
N ASP A 10 -3.80 -46.93 -31.71
CA ASP A 10 -4.31 -46.30 -32.92
C ASP A 10 -3.44 -46.64 -34.13
N PHE A 11 -2.12 -46.70 -33.94
CA PHE A 11 -1.18 -47.10 -35.00
C PHE A 11 -1.36 -48.58 -35.40
N ILE A 12 -1.39 -49.51 -34.44
CA ILE A 12 -1.52 -50.95 -34.75
C ILE A 12 -2.91 -51.34 -35.25
N THR A 13 -3.91 -50.46 -35.09
CA THR A 13 -5.28 -50.65 -35.59
C THR A 13 -5.59 -49.88 -36.86
N SER A 14 -4.69 -49.02 -37.35
CA SER A 14 -4.92 -48.15 -38.51
C SER A 14 -5.27 -48.92 -39.78
N ASP A 15 -4.64 -50.08 -39.98
CA ASP A 15 -4.74 -50.85 -41.22
C ASP A 15 -5.78 -51.98 -41.14
N GLY A 16 -6.56 -52.03 -40.05
CA GLY A 16 -7.61 -53.02 -39.82
C GLY A 16 -7.13 -54.47 -39.59
N MET A 17 -5.82 -54.73 -39.66
CA MET A 17 -5.19 -56.01 -39.34
C MET A 17 -4.08 -55.81 -38.29
N ILE A 18 -4.24 -56.39 -37.10
CA ILE A 18 -3.24 -56.30 -36.03
C ILE A 18 -2.26 -57.48 -36.16
N LYS A 19 -0.99 -57.21 -36.47
CA LYS A 19 0.06 -58.24 -36.48
C LYS A 19 0.29 -58.80 -35.07
N SER A 20 0.61 -60.09 -34.94
CA SER A 20 0.86 -60.77 -33.66
C SER A 20 1.98 -60.11 -32.85
N GLU A 21 3.04 -59.71 -33.56
CA GLU A 21 4.27 -59.14 -33.03
C GLU A 21 3.99 -57.73 -32.48
N GLN A 22 3.18 -56.93 -33.18
CA GLN A 22 2.74 -55.60 -32.75
C GLN A 22 1.82 -55.66 -31.53
N ARG A 23 0.92 -56.67 -31.46
CA ARG A 23 0.07 -56.91 -30.28
C ARG A 23 0.90 -57.26 -29.05
N LYS A 24 1.92 -58.10 -29.23
CA LYS A 24 2.86 -58.49 -28.18
C LYS A 24 3.67 -57.28 -27.69
N PHE A 25 4.18 -56.45 -28.62
CA PHE A 25 4.83 -55.18 -28.29
C PHE A 25 3.93 -54.28 -27.44
N TYR A 26 2.67 -54.09 -27.82
CA TYR A 26 1.70 -53.30 -27.05
C TYR A 26 1.48 -53.85 -25.63
N GLN A 27 1.38 -55.17 -25.45
CA GLN A 27 1.19 -55.80 -24.14
C GLN A 27 2.40 -55.62 -23.22
N VAL A 28 3.60 -55.78 -23.78
CA VAL A 28 4.86 -55.57 -23.06
C VAL A 28 5.00 -54.08 -22.69
N LEU A 29 4.82 -53.19 -23.65
CA LEU A 29 4.88 -51.75 -23.41
C LEU A 29 3.86 -51.30 -22.35
N ARG A 30 2.63 -51.84 -22.38
CA ARG A 30 1.62 -51.59 -21.35
C ARG A 30 2.07 -52.00 -19.95
N THR A 31 2.76 -53.13 -19.85
CA THR A 31 3.29 -53.64 -18.57
C THR A 31 4.40 -52.74 -18.08
N VAL A 32 5.35 -52.41 -18.94
CA VAL A 32 6.48 -51.52 -18.63
C VAL A 32 5.98 -50.13 -18.20
N LEU A 33 5.05 -49.53 -18.96
CA LEU A 33 4.47 -48.22 -18.62
C LEU A 33 3.58 -48.26 -17.37
N SER A 34 3.07 -49.41 -16.95
CA SER A 34 2.27 -49.53 -15.72
C SER A 34 3.11 -49.47 -14.44
N THR A 35 4.44 -49.58 -14.56
CA THR A 35 5.36 -49.49 -13.43
C THR A 35 5.71 -48.05 -13.04
N HIS A 36 5.36 -47.07 -13.88
CA HIS A 36 5.63 -45.66 -13.66
C HIS A 36 4.37 -44.90 -13.26
N GLU A 37 4.50 -44.05 -12.25
CA GLU A 37 3.42 -43.21 -11.73
C GLU A 37 3.66 -41.75 -12.14
N GLY A 38 2.65 -41.14 -12.78
CA GLY A 38 2.67 -39.73 -13.16
C GLY A 38 2.79 -39.48 -14.68
N THR A 39 3.32 -38.31 -15.02
CA THR A 39 3.55 -37.88 -16.40
C THR A 39 4.90 -38.40 -16.88
N PHE A 40 4.95 -38.95 -18.09
CA PHE A 40 6.17 -39.49 -18.66
C PHE A 40 6.95 -38.35 -19.33
N SER A 41 8.21 -38.17 -19.01
CA SER A 41 9.10 -37.35 -19.84
C SER A 41 9.35 -38.04 -21.17
N GLN A 42 9.74 -37.27 -22.19
CA GLN A 42 10.13 -37.84 -23.49
C GLN A 42 11.23 -38.91 -23.33
N THR A 43 12.24 -38.63 -22.51
CA THR A 43 13.35 -39.55 -22.23
C THR A 43 12.86 -40.86 -21.59
N GLU A 44 11.89 -40.79 -20.67
CA GLU A 44 11.31 -41.99 -20.07
C GLU A 44 10.50 -42.80 -21.09
N ILE A 45 9.76 -42.15 -21.99
CA ILE A 45 9.04 -42.85 -23.07
C ILE A 45 10.04 -43.56 -23.98
N GLU A 46 11.12 -42.88 -24.39
CA GLU A 46 12.17 -43.47 -25.21
C GLU A 46 12.79 -44.69 -24.53
N GLN A 47 13.12 -44.58 -23.23
CA GLN A 47 13.65 -45.69 -22.43
C GLN A 47 12.67 -46.86 -22.34
N TYR A 48 11.39 -46.61 -22.04
CA TYR A 48 10.39 -47.67 -21.92
C TYR A 48 10.05 -48.32 -23.27
N MET A 49 10.11 -47.57 -24.36
CA MET A 49 10.00 -48.09 -25.73
C MET A 49 11.17 -49.02 -26.07
N ILE A 50 12.39 -48.67 -25.66
CA ILE A 50 13.59 -49.51 -25.81
C ILE A 50 13.46 -50.77 -24.96
N VAL A 51 13.02 -50.69 -23.70
CA VAL A 51 12.79 -51.87 -22.86
C VAL A 51 11.76 -52.80 -23.52
N ALA A 52 10.63 -52.26 -23.98
CA ALA A 52 9.63 -53.04 -24.69
C ALA A 52 10.17 -53.70 -25.96
N ARG A 53 11.05 -53.00 -26.70
CA ARG A 53 11.75 -53.54 -27.88
C ARG A 53 12.67 -54.70 -27.53
N THR A 54 13.43 -54.62 -26.44
CA THR A 54 14.33 -55.69 -26.02
C THR A 54 13.60 -57.00 -25.67
N GLU A 55 12.36 -56.90 -25.22
CA GLU A 55 11.50 -58.07 -24.92
C GLU A 55 10.69 -58.57 -26.13
N THR A 56 10.71 -57.85 -27.25
CA THR A 56 9.95 -58.15 -28.47
C THR A 56 10.82 -58.09 -29.73
N LEU A 57 11.84 -58.93 -29.74
CA LEU A 57 12.80 -59.07 -30.85
C LEU A 57 12.16 -59.61 -32.14
N ASP A 58 10.94 -60.14 -32.07
CA ASP A 58 10.15 -60.63 -33.19
C ASP A 58 9.52 -59.51 -34.03
N LEU A 59 9.45 -58.28 -33.51
CA LEU A 59 9.01 -57.11 -34.29
C LEU A 59 10.13 -56.68 -35.27
N SER A 60 9.78 -56.28 -36.50
CA SER A 60 10.79 -55.79 -37.45
C SER A 60 11.35 -54.42 -37.02
N ASP A 61 12.58 -54.10 -37.41
CA ASP A 61 13.16 -52.78 -37.12
C ASP A 61 12.38 -51.65 -37.79
N GLU A 62 11.83 -51.90 -38.98
CA GLU A 62 10.97 -50.95 -39.70
C GLU A 62 9.64 -50.73 -38.96
N ASP A 63 8.97 -51.80 -38.52
CA ASP A 63 7.71 -51.69 -37.76
C ASP A 63 7.95 -51.02 -36.39
N TYR A 64 9.03 -51.34 -35.69
CA TYR A 64 9.39 -50.69 -34.43
C TYR A 64 9.69 -49.20 -34.63
N LYS A 65 10.49 -48.86 -35.64
CA LYS A 65 10.81 -47.46 -35.96
C LYS A 65 9.54 -46.67 -36.30
N ALA A 66 8.61 -47.25 -37.06
CA ALA A 66 7.36 -46.58 -37.40
C ALA A 66 6.47 -46.32 -36.16
N ILE A 67 6.39 -47.28 -35.23
CA ILE A 67 5.69 -47.10 -33.94
C ILE A 67 6.40 -46.02 -33.10
N TYR A 68 7.72 -46.10 -33.01
CA TYR A 68 8.56 -45.17 -32.25
C TYR A 68 8.38 -43.72 -32.74
N ASP A 69 8.54 -43.47 -34.04
CA ASP A 69 8.43 -42.14 -34.62
C ASP A 69 7.03 -41.54 -34.35
N VAL A 70 5.97 -42.33 -34.55
CA VAL A 70 4.59 -41.88 -34.31
C VAL A 70 4.32 -41.57 -32.84
N VAL A 71 4.86 -42.37 -31.92
CA VAL A 71 4.73 -42.14 -30.47
C VAL A 71 5.43 -40.85 -30.07
N ILE A 72 6.68 -40.66 -30.48
CA ILE A 72 7.47 -39.49 -30.09
C ILE A 72 6.87 -38.21 -30.72
N GLU A 73 6.52 -38.23 -31.99
CA GLU A 73 5.92 -37.07 -32.67
C GLU A 73 4.58 -36.65 -32.05
N ARG A 74 3.66 -37.60 -31.82
CA ARG A 74 2.33 -37.28 -31.28
C ARG A 74 2.40 -36.89 -29.80
N TYR A 75 3.24 -37.57 -29.02
CA TYR A 75 3.40 -37.24 -27.61
C TYR A 75 4.01 -35.85 -27.42
N THR A 76 5.08 -35.53 -28.16
CA THR A 76 5.72 -34.20 -28.10
C THR A 76 4.83 -33.09 -28.66
N LEU A 77 3.98 -33.38 -29.66
CA LEU A 77 2.98 -32.43 -30.15
C LEU A 77 1.91 -32.17 -29.08
N SER A 78 1.41 -33.22 -28.44
CA SER A 78 0.39 -33.09 -27.39
C SER A 78 0.89 -32.29 -26.19
N GLN A 79 2.10 -32.59 -25.71
CA GLN A 79 2.72 -31.82 -24.62
C GLN A 79 2.90 -30.33 -24.97
N ARG A 80 3.29 -30.00 -26.21
CA ARG A 80 3.39 -28.61 -26.66
C ARG A 80 2.03 -27.90 -26.70
N LEU A 81 0.98 -28.59 -27.17
CA LEU A 81 -0.37 -28.03 -27.20
C LEU A 81 -0.95 -27.84 -25.79
N GLU A 82 -0.66 -28.75 -24.86
CA GLU A 82 -1.05 -28.61 -23.46
C GLU A 82 -0.33 -27.43 -22.79
N GLU A 83 0.97 -27.26 -23.06
CA GLU A 83 1.76 -26.14 -22.56
C GLU A 83 1.28 -24.80 -23.14
N GLU A 84 1.03 -24.75 -24.45
CA GLU A 84 0.46 -23.58 -25.13
C GLU A 84 -0.91 -23.22 -24.56
N ALA A 85 -1.81 -24.19 -24.39
CA ALA A 85 -3.12 -23.96 -23.77
C ALA A 85 -3.01 -23.52 -22.29
N ARG A 86 -2.00 -23.99 -21.55
CA ARG A 86 -1.73 -23.53 -20.19
C ARG A 86 -1.29 -22.07 -20.19
N LEU A 87 -0.36 -21.70 -21.07
CA LEU A 87 0.13 -20.33 -21.23
C LEU A 87 -1.00 -19.39 -21.66
N GLU A 88 -1.84 -19.80 -22.60
CA GLU A 88 -3.01 -19.00 -23.02
C GLU A 88 -3.99 -18.76 -21.86
N ARG A 89 -4.25 -19.78 -21.03
CA ARG A 89 -5.10 -19.64 -19.83
C ARG A 89 -4.48 -18.68 -18.82
N GLU A 90 -3.18 -18.82 -18.55
CA GLU A 90 -2.45 -17.94 -17.63
C GLU A 90 -2.46 -16.49 -18.12
N LEU A 91 -2.22 -16.27 -19.41
CA LEU A 91 -2.29 -14.93 -20.02
C LEU A 91 -3.70 -14.35 -19.96
N ALA A 92 -4.73 -15.15 -20.21
CA ALA A 92 -6.13 -14.73 -20.11
C ALA A 92 -6.53 -14.38 -18.67
N GLU A 93 -6.08 -15.16 -17.69
CA GLU A 93 -6.29 -14.89 -16.27
C GLU A 93 -5.57 -13.61 -15.84
N LYS A 94 -4.30 -13.46 -16.21
CA LYS A 94 -3.52 -12.24 -15.93
C LYS A 94 -4.15 -11.00 -16.57
N ALA A 95 -4.68 -11.13 -17.79
CA ALA A 95 -5.41 -10.04 -18.45
C ALA A 95 -6.70 -9.68 -17.70
N ARG A 96 -7.46 -10.67 -17.23
CA ARG A 96 -8.67 -10.43 -16.42
C ARG A 96 -8.34 -9.74 -15.10
N LEU A 97 -7.33 -10.24 -14.37
CA LEU A 97 -6.88 -9.64 -13.11
C LEU A 97 -6.42 -8.20 -13.30
N ARG A 98 -5.72 -7.90 -14.40
CA ARG A 98 -5.32 -6.53 -14.72
C ARG A 98 -6.52 -5.61 -14.96
N ILE A 99 -7.53 -6.07 -15.71
CA ILE A 99 -8.75 -5.30 -15.97
C ILE A 99 -9.53 -5.07 -14.67
N GLU A 100 -9.64 -6.08 -13.83
CA GLU A 100 -10.32 -5.98 -12.53
C GLU A 100 -9.58 -5.03 -11.57
N ALA A 101 -8.25 -5.14 -11.49
CA ALA A 101 -7.42 -4.24 -10.70
C ALA A 101 -7.51 -2.78 -11.18
N GLU A 102 -7.48 -2.56 -12.51
CA GLU A 102 -7.63 -1.22 -13.07
C GLU A 102 -9.03 -0.65 -12.80
N LYS A 103 -10.09 -1.46 -12.91
CA LYS A 103 -11.45 -1.04 -12.58
C LYS A 103 -11.58 -0.67 -11.11
N LYS A 104 -11.05 -1.49 -10.21
CA LYS A 104 -11.07 -1.24 -8.75
C LYS A 104 -10.29 0.05 -8.40
N ALA A 105 -9.12 0.24 -9.01
CA ALA A 105 -8.32 1.45 -8.80
C ALA A 105 -9.06 2.72 -9.27
N ARG A 106 -9.74 2.66 -10.42
CA ARG A 106 -10.57 3.78 -10.90
C ARG A 106 -11.75 4.07 -9.98
N GLU A 107 -12.47 3.03 -9.52
CA GLU A 107 -13.60 3.19 -8.60
C GLU A 107 -13.14 3.80 -7.25
N GLU A 108 -11.99 3.38 -6.74
CA GLU A 108 -11.38 3.93 -5.52
C GLU A 108 -10.93 5.39 -5.70
N GLU A 109 -10.31 5.71 -6.84
CA GLU A 109 -9.91 7.08 -7.16
C GLU A 109 -11.13 8.01 -7.31
N GLU A 110 -12.18 7.57 -8.02
CA GLU A 110 -13.43 8.33 -8.15
C GLU A 110 -14.16 8.50 -6.81
N ALA A 111 -14.08 7.52 -5.91
CA ALA A 111 -14.63 7.64 -4.56
C ALA A 111 -13.84 8.65 -3.72
N ARG A 112 -12.50 8.62 -3.81
CA ARG A 112 -11.63 9.57 -3.11
C ARG A 112 -11.86 11.00 -3.58
N ILE A 113 -11.95 11.23 -4.90
CA ILE A 113 -12.23 12.56 -5.46
C ILE A 113 -13.58 13.08 -4.97
N ARG A 114 -14.63 12.26 -5.01
CA ARG A 114 -15.95 12.65 -4.50
C ARG A 114 -15.94 13.00 -3.01
N ALA A 115 -15.25 12.21 -2.19
CA ALA A 115 -15.11 12.49 -0.77
C ALA A 115 -14.35 13.80 -0.50
N GLU A 116 -13.30 14.08 -1.28
CA GLU A 116 -12.54 15.33 -1.19
C GLU A 116 -13.38 16.54 -1.61
N GLU A 117 -14.13 16.45 -2.71
CA GLU A 117 -15.04 17.50 -3.16
C GLU A 117 -16.15 17.79 -2.14
N GLU A 118 -16.75 16.75 -1.55
CA GLU A 118 -17.77 16.89 -0.51
C GLU A 118 -17.20 17.53 0.77
N ALA A 119 -16.01 17.11 1.21
CA ALA A 119 -15.34 17.70 2.35
C ALA A 119 -15.00 19.18 2.12
N LYS A 120 -14.54 19.54 0.91
CA LYS A 120 -14.26 20.92 0.53
C LYS A 120 -15.54 21.77 0.49
N ALA A 121 -16.62 21.25 -0.08
CA ALA A 121 -17.91 21.94 -0.11
C ALA A 121 -18.46 22.18 1.31
N LEU A 122 -18.33 21.19 2.21
CA LEU A 122 -18.74 21.34 3.61
C LEU A 122 -17.88 22.37 4.36
N ALA A 123 -16.57 22.36 4.14
CA ALA A 123 -15.65 23.34 4.73
C ALA A 123 -15.97 24.77 4.26
N GLU A 124 -16.22 24.95 2.97
CA GLU A 124 -16.61 26.25 2.41
C GLU A 124 -17.98 26.72 2.94
N ALA A 125 -18.96 25.83 3.06
CA ALA A 125 -20.26 26.14 3.65
C ALA A 125 -20.13 26.58 5.12
N ARG A 126 -19.30 25.91 5.91
CA ARG A 126 -19.02 26.29 7.30
C ARG A 126 -18.32 27.66 7.38
N ALA A 127 -17.31 27.89 6.56
CA ALA A 127 -16.60 29.17 6.54
C ALA A 127 -17.53 30.34 6.21
N ARG A 128 -18.43 30.17 5.23
CA ARG A 128 -19.45 31.18 4.89
C ARG A 128 -20.43 31.42 6.04
N ALA A 129 -20.90 30.37 6.70
CA ALA A 129 -21.82 30.49 7.83
C ALA A 129 -21.16 31.19 9.03
N GLU A 130 -19.89 30.90 9.30
CA GLU A 130 -19.12 31.56 10.35
C GLU A 130 -18.86 33.04 10.03
N GLU A 131 -18.50 33.36 8.79
CA GLU A 131 -18.32 34.75 8.35
C GLU A 131 -19.62 35.55 8.45
N GLU A 132 -20.74 34.98 8.01
CA GLU A 132 -22.06 35.60 8.12
C GLU A 132 -22.46 35.84 9.59
N ALA A 133 -22.22 34.86 10.47
CA ALA A 133 -22.47 35.00 11.90
C ALA A 133 -21.60 36.10 12.53
N ARG A 134 -20.32 36.18 12.15
CA ARG A 134 -19.40 37.23 12.61
C ARG A 134 -19.85 38.62 12.16
N LEU A 135 -20.21 38.78 10.88
CA LEU A 135 -20.68 40.05 10.33
C LEU A 135 -21.98 40.51 11.00
N LYS A 136 -22.90 39.56 11.27
CA LYS A 136 -24.14 39.87 11.99
C LYS A 136 -23.87 40.31 13.43
N ALA A 137 -22.98 39.63 14.14
CA ALA A 137 -22.59 40.00 15.50
C ALA A 137 -21.89 41.37 15.55
N GLU A 138 -21.00 41.66 14.60
CA GLU A 138 -20.34 42.97 14.51
C GLU A 138 -21.34 44.09 14.19
N ALA A 139 -22.27 43.85 13.26
CA ALA A 139 -23.31 44.81 12.90
C ALA A 139 -24.24 45.11 14.09
N GLU A 140 -24.64 44.09 14.84
CA GLU A 140 -25.48 44.27 16.04
C GLU A 140 -24.74 45.05 17.13
N MET A 141 -23.46 44.77 17.34
CA MET A 141 -22.64 45.50 18.32
C MET A 141 -22.46 46.97 17.92
N ARG A 142 -22.16 47.25 16.64
CA ARG A 142 -22.07 48.63 16.13
C ARG A 142 -23.40 49.37 16.27
N ALA A 143 -24.52 48.73 15.95
CA ALA A 143 -25.84 49.34 16.09
C ALA A 143 -26.16 49.71 17.54
N LYS A 144 -25.80 48.85 18.51
CA LYS A 144 -25.98 49.15 19.95
C LYS A 144 -25.12 50.35 20.39
N ILE A 145 -23.85 50.40 19.96
CA ILE A 145 -22.95 51.52 20.27
C ILE A 145 -23.50 52.82 19.68
N GLU A 146 -23.92 52.83 18.41
CA GLU A 146 -24.49 54.01 17.75
C GLU A 146 -25.81 54.46 18.39
N GLU A 147 -26.64 53.52 18.84
CA GLU A 147 -27.88 53.84 19.57
C GLU A 147 -27.58 54.45 20.94
N GLU A 148 -26.62 53.90 21.69
CA GLU A 148 -26.18 54.45 22.98
C GLU A 148 -25.59 55.86 22.82
N GLU A 149 -24.73 56.08 21.82
CA GLU A 149 -24.19 57.41 21.51
C GLU A 149 -25.29 58.43 21.16
N ARG A 150 -26.27 58.02 20.36
CA ARG A 150 -27.42 58.88 20.01
C ARG A 150 -28.27 59.22 21.23
N LEU A 151 -28.55 58.24 22.10
CA LEU A 151 -29.31 58.46 23.33
C LEU A 151 -28.56 59.37 24.30
N ALA A 152 -27.25 59.20 24.44
CA ALA A 152 -26.41 60.07 25.26
C ALA A 152 -26.43 61.53 24.73
N ALA A 153 -26.28 61.72 23.42
CA ALA A 153 -26.34 63.05 22.80
C ALA A 153 -27.74 63.71 22.93
N GLU A 154 -28.82 62.93 22.80
CA GLU A 154 -30.18 63.45 23.01
C GLU A 154 -30.42 63.84 24.47
N ALA A 155 -29.94 63.03 25.43
CA ALA A 155 -30.04 63.32 26.85
C ALA A 155 -29.26 64.58 27.23
N GLU A 156 -28.04 64.75 26.73
CA GLU A 156 -27.23 65.96 26.95
C GLU A 156 -27.94 67.20 26.39
N ARG A 157 -28.49 67.11 25.17
CA ARG A 157 -29.21 68.23 24.57
C ARG A 157 -30.46 68.62 25.36
N ARG A 158 -31.24 67.65 25.84
CA ARG A 158 -32.40 67.91 26.70
C ARG A 158 -31.99 68.56 28.02
N ALA A 159 -30.90 68.09 28.64
CA ALA A 159 -30.39 68.68 29.88
C ALA A 159 -29.98 70.15 29.69
N ILE A 160 -29.33 70.49 28.57
CA ILE A 160 -28.97 71.88 28.23
C ILE A 160 -30.23 72.73 28.01
N GLU A 161 -31.21 72.24 27.24
CA GLU A 161 -32.47 72.96 26.98
C GLU A 161 -33.28 73.19 28.27
N GLU A 162 -33.31 72.21 29.17
CA GLU A 162 -33.97 72.33 30.47
C GLU A 162 -33.24 73.31 31.41
N GLU A 163 -31.91 73.30 31.43
CA GLU A 163 -31.11 74.25 32.21
C GLU A 163 -31.29 75.69 31.70
N GLU A 164 -31.31 75.90 30.38
CA GLU A 164 -31.59 77.22 29.80
C GLU A 164 -33.01 77.70 30.11
N ALA A 165 -34.00 76.81 30.02
CA ALA A 165 -35.38 77.13 30.40
C ALA A 165 -35.49 77.51 31.88
N ARG A 166 -34.80 76.77 32.77
CA ARG A 166 -34.73 77.10 34.20
C ARG A 166 -34.09 78.46 34.44
N LYS A 167 -32.94 78.75 33.81
CA LYS A 167 -32.25 80.04 33.95
C LYS A 167 -33.11 81.20 33.47
N LYS A 168 -33.85 81.04 32.36
CA LYS A 168 -34.80 82.06 31.89
C LYS A 168 -35.95 82.26 32.88
N ALA A 169 -36.52 81.18 33.42
CA ALA A 169 -37.59 81.27 34.43
C ALA A 169 -37.10 81.94 35.73
N GLU A 170 -35.87 81.64 36.16
CA GLU A 170 -35.24 82.27 37.33
C GLU A 170 -34.95 83.76 37.08
N GLU A 171 -34.47 84.13 35.88
CA GLU A 171 -34.22 85.51 35.52
C GLU A 171 -35.51 86.33 35.37
N GLU A 172 -36.57 85.77 34.77
CA GLU A 172 -37.90 86.38 34.73
C GLU A 172 -38.49 86.55 36.14
N ALA A 173 -38.34 85.55 37.01
CA ALA A 173 -38.76 85.64 38.41
C ALA A 173 -37.98 86.73 39.17
N ARG A 174 -36.66 86.83 38.96
CA ARG A 174 -35.82 87.88 39.56
C ARG A 174 -36.21 89.28 39.06
N ILE A 175 -36.48 89.45 37.77
CA ILE A 175 -36.92 90.75 37.22
C ILE A 175 -38.30 91.11 37.75
N ALA A 176 -39.22 90.15 37.87
CA ALA A 176 -40.53 90.38 38.46
C ALA A 176 -40.43 90.75 39.95
N GLU A 177 -39.50 90.13 40.69
CA GLU A 177 -39.21 90.46 42.08
C GLU A 177 -38.56 91.85 42.20
N GLU A 178 -37.62 92.21 41.33
CA GLU A 178 -36.98 93.53 41.30
C GLU A 178 -38.00 94.64 40.95
N GLN A 179 -38.93 94.39 40.02
CA GLN A 179 -40.03 95.30 39.73
C GLN A 179 -41.01 95.44 40.90
N ARG A 180 -41.29 94.35 41.62
CA ARG A 180 -42.09 94.39 42.85
C ARG A 180 -41.39 95.20 43.93
N LEU A 181 -40.09 94.98 44.15
CA LEU A 181 -39.27 95.69 45.12
C LEU A 181 -39.12 97.18 44.79
N ALA A 182 -39.02 97.55 43.51
CA ALA A 182 -39.00 98.96 43.09
C ALA A 182 -40.35 99.66 43.34
N ALA A 183 -41.47 98.99 43.07
CA ALA A 183 -42.81 99.49 43.41
C ALA A 183 -43.03 99.55 44.94
N GLU A 184 -42.44 98.61 45.68
CA GLU A 184 -42.45 98.57 47.14
C GLU A 184 -41.53 99.65 47.74
N GLU A 185 -40.42 100.01 47.10
CA GLU A 185 -39.52 101.10 47.52
C GLU A 185 -40.13 102.50 47.29
N GLU A 186 -40.95 102.67 46.25
CA GLU A 186 -41.76 103.87 46.05
C GLU A 186 -42.89 104.00 47.09
N ALA A 187 -43.36 102.89 47.65
CA ALA A 187 -44.30 102.84 48.78
C ALA A 187 -43.61 102.91 50.17
N ARG A 188 -42.34 102.48 50.28
CA ARG A 188 -41.56 102.40 51.53
C ARG A 188 -41.16 103.77 52.10
N ILE A 189 -41.14 104.83 51.29
CA ILE A 189 -41.03 106.21 51.82
C ILE A 189 -42.28 106.59 52.67
N ALA A 190 -43.39 105.87 52.54
CA ALA A 190 -44.60 106.06 53.34
C ALA A 190 -44.78 105.06 54.51
N GLU A 191 -44.01 103.97 54.56
CA GLU A 191 -44.22 102.89 55.55
C GLU A 191 -42.96 102.51 56.35
N GLU A 192 -42.04 103.45 56.57
CA GLU A 192 -40.91 103.29 57.52
C GLU A 192 -41.36 103.37 59.01
N GLN A 193 -42.59 102.98 59.32
CA GLN A 193 -43.12 102.93 60.70
C GLN A 193 -43.87 101.64 61.04
N ARG A 194 -43.88 100.62 60.18
CA ARG A 194 -44.62 99.41 60.49
C ARG A 194 -43.96 98.13 59.99
N LEU A 195 -43.54 97.32 60.97
CA LEU A 195 -43.44 95.86 60.95
C LEU A 195 -42.10 95.23 60.54
N ALA A 196 -41.21 95.26 61.53
CA ALA A 196 -40.22 94.22 61.81
C ALA A 196 -40.87 92.85 62.21
N ALA A 197 -41.82 92.31 61.42
CA ALA A 197 -42.52 91.06 61.76
C ALA A 197 -42.68 90.06 60.60
N GLU A 198 -42.22 90.36 59.38
CA GLU A 198 -42.42 89.49 58.20
C GLU A 198 -41.18 88.63 57.84
N GLU A 199 -40.08 88.78 58.58
CA GLU A 199 -38.81 88.11 58.28
C GLU A 199 -38.79 86.62 58.69
N GLU A 200 -39.70 86.17 59.56
CA GLU A 200 -39.73 84.78 60.05
C GLU A 200 -40.52 83.81 59.13
N ALA A 201 -41.40 84.33 58.27
CA ALA A 201 -42.19 83.50 57.34
C ALA A 201 -41.46 83.24 56.00
N ARG A 202 -40.62 84.18 55.54
CA ARG A 202 -39.87 84.05 54.28
C ARG A 202 -38.75 83.00 54.39
N LEU A 203 -38.05 82.95 55.53
CA LEU A 203 -36.95 82.01 55.75
C LEU A 203 -37.39 80.54 55.81
N LYS A 204 -38.60 80.24 56.30
CA LYS A 204 -39.11 78.85 56.36
C LYS A 204 -39.52 78.28 55.00
N ALA A 205 -40.05 79.11 54.09
CA ALA A 205 -40.46 78.65 52.76
C ALA A 205 -39.25 78.42 51.83
N GLU A 206 -38.20 79.22 51.96
CA GLU A 206 -36.96 79.11 51.16
C GLU A 206 -36.12 77.89 51.58
N GLU A 207 -36.06 77.59 52.89
CA GLU A 207 -35.30 76.45 53.41
C GLU A 207 -35.98 75.09 53.11
N GLU A 208 -37.32 75.02 53.14
CA GLU A 208 -38.07 73.80 52.82
C GLU A 208 -38.09 73.46 51.32
N ALA A 209 -38.06 74.48 50.45
CA ALA A 209 -37.90 74.30 49.01
C ALA A 209 -36.48 73.85 48.63
N ARG A 210 -35.45 74.40 49.28
CA ARG A 210 -34.05 73.99 49.04
C ARG A 210 -33.78 72.56 49.49
N LEU A 211 -34.29 72.15 50.66
CA LEU A 211 -34.13 70.79 51.18
C LEU A 211 -34.79 69.72 50.29
N LYS A 212 -35.97 69.99 49.74
CA LYS A 212 -36.62 69.06 48.80
C LYS A 212 -35.87 68.93 47.48
N ALA A 213 -35.36 70.03 46.93
CA ALA A 213 -34.59 70.01 45.68
C ALA A 213 -33.24 69.29 45.85
N GLU A 214 -32.58 69.47 46.99
CA GLU A 214 -31.31 68.80 47.31
C GLU A 214 -31.49 67.30 47.58
N GLU A 215 -32.60 66.91 48.22
CA GLU A 215 -32.92 65.49 48.47
C GLU A 215 -33.34 64.75 47.19
N GLU A 216 -34.12 65.37 46.29
CA GLU A 216 -34.44 64.79 44.97
C GLU A 216 -33.21 64.67 44.07
N ALA A 217 -32.32 65.68 44.06
CA ALA A 217 -31.07 65.62 43.31
C ALA A 217 -30.16 64.50 43.81
N ARG A 218 -30.05 64.32 45.13
CA ARG A 218 -29.25 63.25 45.73
C ARG A 218 -29.80 61.86 45.40
N ILE A 219 -31.11 61.66 45.43
CA ILE A 219 -31.75 60.37 45.08
C ILE A 219 -31.55 60.07 43.59
N ALA A 220 -31.67 61.06 42.72
CA ALA A 220 -31.43 60.89 41.28
C ALA A 220 -29.97 60.54 40.98
N GLU A 221 -29.01 61.15 41.67
CA GLU A 221 -27.58 60.84 41.53
C GLU A 221 -27.25 59.43 42.06
N GLU A 222 -27.82 59.04 43.20
CA GLU A 222 -27.65 57.69 43.77
C GLU A 222 -28.22 56.60 42.85
N GLN A 223 -29.40 56.83 42.25
CA GLN A 223 -29.98 55.91 41.27
C GLN A 223 -29.13 55.80 39.99
N ARG A 224 -28.56 56.92 39.54
CA ARG A 224 -27.69 56.92 38.36
C ARG A 224 -26.38 56.18 38.62
N LEU A 225 -25.76 56.38 39.78
CA LEU A 225 -24.55 55.66 40.18
C LEU A 225 -24.80 54.16 40.34
N ALA A 226 -25.92 53.77 40.96
CA ALA A 226 -26.31 52.37 41.08
C ALA A 226 -26.52 51.70 39.71
N ALA A 227 -27.17 52.39 38.76
CA ALA A 227 -27.38 51.87 37.40
C ALA A 227 -26.06 51.72 36.61
N ILE A 228 -25.12 52.66 36.75
CA ILE A 228 -23.79 52.58 36.12
C ILE A 228 -22.98 51.43 36.71
N GLU A 229 -23.03 51.23 38.04
CA GLU A 229 -22.28 50.17 38.70
C GLU A 229 -22.85 48.78 38.40
N GLU A 230 -24.17 48.64 38.31
CA GLU A 230 -24.82 47.39 37.89
C GLU A 230 -24.49 47.06 36.42
N ALA A 231 -24.51 48.05 35.52
CA ALA A 231 -24.12 47.87 34.13
C ALA A 231 -22.63 47.46 33.99
N ARG A 232 -21.75 48.09 34.76
CA ARG A 232 -20.31 47.76 34.80
C ARG A 232 -20.08 46.33 35.29
N LEU A 233 -20.74 45.92 36.38
CA LEU A 233 -20.61 44.58 36.93
C LEU A 233 -21.13 43.50 35.97
N LYS A 234 -22.26 43.74 35.30
CA LYS A 234 -22.77 42.81 34.27
C LYS A 234 -21.81 42.68 33.09
N ALA A 235 -21.28 43.79 32.58
CA ALA A 235 -20.32 43.77 31.47
C ALA A 235 -19.01 43.06 31.85
N GLU A 236 -18.52 43.28 33.07
CA GLU A 236 -17.30 42.63 33.58
C GLU A 236 -17.50 41.12 33.78
N GLU A 237 -18.64 40.70 34.31
CA GLU A 237 -18.96 39.28 34.52
C GLU A 237 -19.17 38.54 33.20
N GLU A 238 -19.84 39.17 32.23
CA GLU A 238 -20.07 38.62 30.89
C GLU A 238 -18.76 38.51 30.10
N ALA A 239 -17.87 39.51 30.19
CA ALA A 239 -16.52 39.45 29.61
C ALA A 239 -15.67 38.34 30.25
N ARG A 240 -15.75 38.16 31.58
CA ARG A 240 -15.03 37.09 32.28
C ARG A 240 -15.53 35.71 31.87
N LEU A 241 -16.86 35.51 31.79
CA LEU A 241 -17.47 34.26 31.35
C LEU A 241 -17.10 33.91 29.91
N LYS A 242 -17.09 34.90 29.02
CA LYS A 242 -16.69 34.71 27.63
C LYS A 242 -15.22 34.31 27.53
N ALA A 243 -14.32 34.99 28.25
CA ALA A 243 -12.91 34.65 28.29
C ALA A 243 -12.64 33.26 28.89
N GLU A 244 -13.39 32.85 29.93
CA GLU A 244 -13.26 31.52 30.53
C GLU A 244 -13.72 30.40 29.59
N LEU A 245 -14.85 30.61 28.89
CA LEU A 245 -15.36 29.65 27.90
C LEU A 245 -14.42 29.52 26.71
N GLU A 246 -13.88 30.63 26.22
CA GLU A 246 -12.95 30.65 25.10
C GLU A 246 -11.62 29.96 25.48
N ALA A 247 -11.11 30.20 26.69
CA ALA A 247 -9.93 29.51 27.21
C ALA A 247 -10.15 28.00 27.38
N LYS A 248 -11.34 27.58 27.86
CA LYS A 248 -11.70 26.16 27.97
C LYS A 248 -11.81 25.50 26.59
N LEU A 249 -12.42 26.18 25.63
CA LEU A 249 -12.56 25.67 24.26
C LEU A 249 -11.20 25.50 23.59
N ILE A 250 -10.30 26.48 23.74
CA ILE A 250 -8.94 26.39 23.20
C ILE A 250 -8.18 25.23 23.85
N ALA A 251 -8.25 25.08 25.18
CA ALA A 251 -7.59 23.99 25.87
C ALA A 251 -8.12 22.60 25.44
N GLU A 252 -9.44 22.47 25.28
CA GLU A 252 -10.08 21.23 24.79
C GLU A 252 -9.69 20.94 23.32
N GLN A 253 -9.62 21.96 22.47
CA GLN A 253 -9.16 21.83 21.09
C GLN A 253 -7.69 21.42 21.00
N GLU A 254 -6.82 22.00 21.83
CA GLU A 254 -5.41 21.63 21.90
C GLU A 254 -5.21 20.20 22.40
N GLU A 255 -5.96 19.77 23.42
CA GLU A 255 -5.92 18.40 23.93
C GLU A 255 -6.40 17.40 22.87
N ASN A 256 -7.52 17.68 22.19
CA ASN A 256 -8.02 16.86 21.10
C ASN A 256 -7.03 16.80 19.92
N ALA A 257 -6.42 17.93 19.55
CA ALA A 257 -5.39 17.98 18.52
C ALA A 257 -4.14 17.16 18.91
N ARG A 258 -3.74 17.22 20.19
CA ARG A 258 -2.62 16.42 20.70
C ARG A 258 -2.92 14.92 20.65
N LEU A 259 -4.11 14.50 21.06
CA LEU A 259 -4.54 13.11 21.00
C LEU A 259 -4.63 12.61 19.55
N ALA A 260 -5.16 13.42 18.63
CA ALA A 260 -5.20 13.09 17.21
C ALA A 260 -3.80 12.93 16.61
N ASN A 261 -2.88 13.84 16.94
CA ASN A 261 -1.48 13.76 16.48
C ASN A 261 -0.74 12.55 17.06
N GLU A 262 -0.95 12.22 18.34
CA GLU A 262 -0.36 11.02 18.95
C GLU A 262 -0.88 9.73 18.31
N ALA A 263 -2.18 9.67 18.02
CA ALA A 263 -2.78 8.52 17.33
C ALA A 263 -2.24 8.37 15.90
N HIS A 264 -2.13 9.48 15.16
CA HIS A 264 -1.55 9.48 13.82
C HIS A 264 -0.08 9.04 13.85
N LEU A 265 0.72 9.51 14.81
CA LEU A 265 2.12 9.12 14.95
C LEU A 265 2.27 7.61 15.18
N LYS A 266 1.45 7.03 16.07
CA LYS A 266 1.46 5.57 16.32
C LYS A 266 1.07 4.77 15.08
N MET A 267 0.05 5.22 14.33
CA MET A 267 -0.33 4.57 13.08
C MET A 267 0.80 4.62 12.03
N VAL A 268 1.50 5.75 11.93
CA VAL A 268 2.64 5.89 11.02
C VAL A 268 3.80 5.00 11.45
N GLU A 269 4.14 4.96 12.74
CA GLU A 269 5.18 4.06 13.27
C GLU A 269 4.86 2.58 13.03
N GLU A 270 3.61 2.18 13.23
CA GLU A 270 3.15 0.81 12.97
C GLU A 270 3.19 0.47 11.48
N ALA A 271 2.76 1.39 10.62
CA ALA A 271 2.85 1.22 9.17
C ALA A 271 4.29 1.08 8.68
N ILE A 272 5.22 1.91 9.19
CA ILE A 272 6.66 1.81 8.87
C ILE A 272 7.21 0.46 9.31
N LYS A 273 6.85 -0.01 10.51
CA LYS A 273 7.31 -1.30 11.02
C LYS A 273 6.80 -2.47 10.17
N ILE A 274 5.53 -2.44 9.75
CA ILE A 274 4.96 -3.45 8.85
C ILE A 274 5.71 -3.46 7.52
N THR A 275 5.97 -2.28 6.93
CA THR A 275 6.72 -2.21 5.66
C THR A 275 8.16 -2.68 5.80
N GLU A 276 8.80 -2.43 6.95
CA GLU A 276 10.16 -2.89 7.21
C GLU A 276 10.22 -4.41 7.44
N ASP A 277 9.24 -4.98 8.17
CA ASP A 277 9.11 -6.43 8.36
C ASP A 277 8.83 -7.14 7.02
N GLU A 278 7.99 -6.57 6.16
CA GLU A 278 7.75 -7.08 4.79
C GLU A 278 9.02 -7.03 3.93
N ARG A 279 9.75 -5.91 3.97
CA ARG A 279 11.03 -5.76 3.26
C ARG A 279 12.06 -6.78 3.72
N LEU A 280 12.17 -7.02 5.03
CA LEU A 280 13.08 -8.02 5.61
C LEU A 280 12.68 -9.44 5.23
N ALA A 281 11.38 -9.75 5.19
CA ALA A 281 10.89 -11.04 4.75
C ALA A 281 11.17 -11.28 3.25
N GLU A 282 11.00 -10.25 2.41
CA GLU A 282 11.32 -10.32 0.98
C GLU A 282 12.83 -10.46 0.75
N GLU A 283 13.66 -9.71 1.49
CA GLU A 283 15.13 -9.83 1.46
C GLU A 283 15.60 -11.22 1.89
N ALA A 284 14.98 -11.80 2.93
CA ALA A 284 15.28 -13.17 3.38
C ALA A 284 14.90 -14.22 2.32
N LYS A 285 13.75 -14.03 1.64
CA LYS A 285 13.30 -14.93 0.57
C LYS A 285 14.24 -14.87 -0.64
N ILE A 286 14.63 -13.66 -1.06
CA ILE A 286 15.60 -13.47 -2.15
C ILE A 286 16.93 -14.14 -1.81
N ASN A 287 17.45 -13.96 -0.59
CA ASN A 287 18.69 -14.60 -0.17
C ASN A 287 18.58 -16.14 -0.15
N ALA A 288 17.44 -16.70 0.26
CA ALA A 288 17.22 -18.14 0.24
C ALA A 288 17.19 -18.70 -1.20
N GLU A 289 16.50 -18.02 -2.12
CA GLU A 289 16.46 -18.39 -3.54
C GLU A 289 17.86 -18.29 -4.18
N LEU A 290 18.66 -17.31 -3.80
CA LEU A 290 20.02 -17.11 -4.31
C LEU A 290 20.98 -18.21 -3.81
N GLU A 291 20.85 -18.63 -2.56
CA GLU A 291 21.61 -19.76 -2.01
C GLU A 291 21.19 -21.11 -2.62
N GLU A 292 19.90 -21.30 -2.91
CA GLU A 292 19.43 -22.48 -3.64
C GLU A 292 19.95 -22.50 -5.07
N ALA A 293 19.91 -21.37 -5.78
CA ALA A 293 20.46 -21.23 -7.12
C ALA A 293 21.97 -21.51 -7.16
N LYS A 294 22.74 -21.04 -6.18
CA LYS A 294 24.17 -21.39 -6.05
C LYS A 294 24.37 -22.89 -5.85
N ARG A 295 23.60 -23.51 -4.95
CA ARG A 295 23.71 -24.95 -4.70
C ARG A 295 23.44 -25.78 -5.95
N ILE A 296 22.42 -25.40 -6.73
CA ILE A 296 22.10 -26.04 -8.00
C ILE A 296 23.23 -25.83 -9.02
N ALA A 297 23.82 -24.64 -9.07
CA ALA A 297 24.96 -24.36 -9.94
C ALA A 297 26.20 -25.19 -9.57
N ASP A 298 26.55 -25.24 -8.29
CA ASP A 298 27.68 -26.03 -7.76
C ASP A 298 27.47 -27.53 -8.01
N GLU A 299 26.25 -28.03 -7.80
CA GLU A 299 25.90 -29.42 -8.09
C GLU A 299 25.99 -29.75 -9.58
N LYS A 300 25.53 -28.84 -10.44
CA LYS A 300 25.64 -28.98 -11.90
C LYS A 300 27.10 -28.99 -12.35
N GLU A 301 27.94 -28.12 -11.79
CA GLU A 301 29.37 -28.09 -12.09
C GLU A 301 30.06 -29.37 -11.62
N ARG A 302 29.74 -29.86 -10.42
CA ARG A 302 30.25 -31.14 -9.92
C ARG A 302 29.85 -32.31 -10.82
N LEU A 303 28.59 -32.36 -11.26
CA LEU A 303 28.11 -33.40 -12.16
C LEU A 303 28.80 -33.35 -13.53
N ALA A 304 29.02 -32.14 -14.08
CA ALA A 304 29.74 -31.96 -15.34
C ALA A 304 31.21 -32.44 -15.23
N LEU A 305 31.89 -32.12 -14.12
CA LEU A 305 33.26 -32.59 -13.86
C LEU A 305 33.31 -34.12 -13.67
N GLU A 306 32.31 -34.71 -13.01
CA GLU A 306 32.23 -36.16 -12.84
C GLU A 306 31.99 -36.88 -14.17
N GLU A 307 31.14 -36.31 -15.03
CA GLU A 307 30.88 -36.83 -16.38
C GLU A 307 32.12 -36.74 -17.27
N GLU A 308 32.82 -35.60 -17.26
CA GLU A 308 34.08 -35.41 -17.99
C GLU A 308 35.15 -36.40 -17.51
N ALA A 309 35.26 -36.62 -16.19
CA ALA A 309 36.19 -37.59 -15.62
C ALA A 309 35.84 -39.03 -16.02
N LYS A 310 34.56 -39.39 -16.08
CA LYS A 310 34.11 -40.71 -16.56
C LYS A 310 34.44 -40.92 -18.03
N LEU A 311 34.19 -39.91 -18.88
CA LEU A 311 34.50 -39.98 -20.31
C LEU A 311 36.01 -40.15 -20.53
N LEU A 312 36.83 -39.39 -19.80
CA LEU A 312 38.29 -39.49 -19.87
C LEU A 312 38.78 -40.87 -19.39
N ALA A 313 38.19 -41.41 -18.31
CA ALA A 313 38.51 -42.75 -17.82
C ALA A 313 38.15 -43.84 -18.84
N GLU A 314 36.98 -43.72 -19.50
CA GLU A 314 36.56 -44.65 -20.55
C GLU A 314 37.47 -44.58 -21.78
N GLN A 315 37.85 -43.37 -22.21
CA GLN A 315 38.80 -43.17 -23.31
C GLN A 315 40.17 -43.78 -22.98
N ASN A 316 40.68 -43.53 -21.77
CA ASN A 316 41.95 -44.11 -21.32
C ASN A 316 41.90 -45.64 -21.24
N ALA A 317 40.78 -46.22 -20.79
CA ALA A 317 40.58 -47.66 -20.76
C ALA A 317 40.53 -48.27 -22.17
N LYS A 318 39.88 -47.61 -23.13
CA LYS A 318 39.88 -48.02 -24.55
C LYS A 318 41.28 -47.99 -25.14
N ILE A 319 42.03 -46.91 -24.94
CA ILE A 319 43.42 -46.79 -25.42
C ILE A 319 44.30 -47.89 -24.79
N ALA A 320 44.15 -48.16 -23.49
CA ALA A 320 44.90 -49.21 -22.82
C ALA A 320 44.59 -50.62 -23.40
N ALA A 321 43.30 -50.93 -23.61
CA ALA A 321 42.87 -52.19 -24.21
C ALA A 321 43.36 -52.35 -25.65
N GLU A 322 43.34 -51.28 -26.46
CA GLU A 322 43.86 -51.31 -27.83
C GLU A 322 45.38 -51.53 -27.86
N LEU A 323 46.13 -50.88 -26.96
CA LEU A 323 47.57 -51.10 -26.82
C LEU A 323 47.90 -52.53 -26.36
N GLU A 324 47.11 -53.10 -25.46
CA GLU A 324 47.27 -54.48 -25.01
C GLU A 324 46.95 -55.48 -26.12
N ALA A 325 45.84 -55.28 -26.85
CA ALA A 325 45.50 -56.08 -28.02
C ALA A 325 46.57 -56.00 -29.11
N LYS A 326 47.15 -54.82 -29.35
CA LYS A 326 48.24 -54.64 -30.31
C LYS A 326 49.51 -55.38 -29.88
N LYS A 327 49.87 -55.35 -28.59
CA LYS A 327 51.00 -56.13 -28.06
C LYS A 327 50.77 -57.63 -28.20
N LEU A 328 49.56 -58.10 -27.89
CA LEU A 328 49.20 -59.51 -28.03
C LEU A 328 49.30 -59.95 -29.50
N ALA A 329 48.78 -59.15 -30.43
CA ALA A 329 48.85 -59.42 -31.86
C ALA A 329 50.30 -59.41 -32.40
N GLU A 330 51.15 -58.50 -31.90
CA GLU A 330 52.58 -58.46 -32.25
C GLU A 330 53.33 -59.69 -31.69
N GLU A 331 53.00 -60.13 -30.47
CA GLU A 331 53.56 -61.34 -29.87
C GLU A 331 53.09 -62.61 -30.60
N GLU A 332 51.80 -62.72 -30.95
CA GLU A 332 51.26 -63.81 -31.75
C GLU A 332 51.90 -63.84 -33.15
N ALA A 333 52.08 -62.69 -33.79
CA ALA A 333 52.77 -62.60 -35.08
C ALA A 333 54.24 -63.05 -34.98
N ARG A 334 54.95 -62.66 -33.91
CA ARG A 334 56.32 -63.11 -33.66
C ARG A 334 56.39 -64.63 -33.45
N ILE A 335 55.47 -65.19 -32.66
CA ILE A 335 55.39 -66.64 -32.43
C ILE A 335 55.08 -67.37 -33.74
N ALA A 336 54.15 -66.86 -34.55
CA ALA A 336 53.83 -67.44 -35.86
C ALA A 336 55.02 -67.37 -36.83
N GLU A 337 55.80 -66.28 -36.82
CA GLU A 337 57.02 -66.17 -37.62
C GLU A 337 58.11 -67.13 -37.15
N GLU A 338 58.30 -67.28 -35.84
CA GLU A 338 59.23 -68.25 -35.25
C GLU A 338 58.83 -69.69 -35.60
N GLN A 339 57.53 -70.02 -35.54
CA GLN A 339 57.01 -71.31 -35.98
C GLN A 339 57.23 -71.55 -37.47
N ARG A 340 57.01 -70.55 -38.32
CA ARG A 340 57.25 -70.64 -39.76
C ARG A 340 58.74 -70.89 -40.06
N LEU A 341 59.63 -70.18 -39.39
CA LEU A 341 61.08 -70.38 -39.51
C LEU A 341 61.50 -71.77 -39.01
N ALA A 342 60.89 -72.28 -37.94
CA ALA A 342 61.14 -73.63 -37.44
C ALA A 342 60.62 -74.71 -38.41
N GLU A 343 59.47 -74.49 -39.05
CA GLU A 343 58.92 -75.39 -40.07
C GLU A 343 59.77 -75.39 -41.36
N GLU A 344 60.26 -74.22 -41.78
CA GLU A 344 61.22 -74.07 -42.89
C GLU A 344 62.54 -74.79 -42.59
N ALA A 345 63.09 -74.60 -41.38
CA ALA A 345 64.29 -75.32 -40.92
C ALA A 345 64.08 -76.84 -40.84
N ALA A 346 62.91 -77.30 -40.38
CA ALA A 346 62.57 -78.73 -40.34
C ALA A 346 62.44 -79.32 -41.76
N LEU A 347 61.94 -78.54 -42.73
CA LEU A 347 61.90 -78.94 -44.14
C LEU A 347 63.31 -79.03 -44.75
N GLU A 348 64.19 -78.10 -44.38
CA GLU A 348 65.60 -78.10 -44.79
C GLU A 348 66.38 -79.29 -44.17
N GLU A 349 66.10 -79.63 -42.91
CA GLU A 349 66.64 -80.80 -42.22
C GLU A 349 66.10 -82.13 -42.80
N ALA A 350 64.83 -82.15 -43.22
CA ALA A 350 64.26 -83.30 -43.93
C ALA A 350 64.87 -83.50 -45.33
N ASN A 351 65.29 -82.41 -45.99
CA ASN A 351 65.97 -82.47 -47.30
C ASN A 351 67.45 -82.86 -47.22
N THR A 352 68.05 -82.88 -46.01
CA THR A 352 69.47 -83.20 -45.80
C THR A 352 69.73 -84.61 -45.24
N LYS A 353 68.68 -85.43 -45.00
CA LYS A 353 68.83 -86.86 -44.69
C LYS A 353 69.20 -87.68 -45.93
N VAL A 354 70.51 -87.72 -46.20
CA VAL A 354 71.19 -88.64 -47.10
C VAL A 354 71.03 -90.08 -46.60
N ILE A 355 70.57 -90.96 -47.49
CA ILE A 355 70.42 -92.41 -47.33
C ILE A 355 71.80 -93.03 -46.99
N PRO A 356 71.95 -93.82 -45.92
CA PRO A 356 73.19 -94.53 -45.65
C PRO A 356 73.41 -95.68 -46.64
N ASP A 357 74.59 -95.65 -47.24
CA ASP A 357 75.15 -96.54 -48.25
C ASP A 357 75.15 -98.02 -47.81
N LEU A 358 74.64 -98.91 -48.67
CA LEU A 358 74.68 -100.36 -48.46
C LEU A 358 76.09 -100.89 -48.77
N PRO A 359 76.70 -101.73 -47.91
CA PRO A 359 77.97 -102.38 -48.21
C PRO A 359 77.84 -103.50 -49.26
N PRO A 360 78.89 -103.76 -50.06
CA PRO A 360 78.86 -104.57 -51.27
C PRO A 360 78.82 -106.08 -51.01
N LEU A 361 78.17 -106.80 -51.93
CA LEU A 361 78.17 -108.26 -52.03
C LEU A 361 79.43 -108.72 -52.76
N ASP A 362 80.29 -109.46 -52.05
CA ASP A 362 81.24 -110.40 -52.64
C ASP A 362 80.67 -111.83 -52.48
N ASP A 363 80.78 -112.58 -53.59
CA ASP A 363 80.41 -113.98 -53.91
C ASP A 363 78.94 -114.33 -54.26
#